data_AF-A0A4U0SPI9-F1
#
_entry.id   AF-A0A4U0SPI9-F1
#
_cell.length_a   1.000
_cell.length_b   1.000
_cell.length_c   1.000
_cell.angle_alpha   90.00
_cell.angle_beta   90.00
_cell.angle_gamma   90.00
#
_symmetry.space_group_name_H-M   'P 1'
#
loop_
_entity.id
_entity.type
_entity.pdbx_description
1 polymer ?
#
loop_
_entity_poly.entity_id
_entity_poly.type
_entity_poly.pdbx_seq_one_letter_code
_entity_poly.pdbx_strand_id
1 'polypeptide(L)'
;MHGFGDLGDPGVRPEDEPVWTALRHALEPPVREQAKDLGAALQTAQVVVQSPSTRARLHERNRRWRELLLPEVTRRITSATTGRPDPAASALIASALSCLDAAVEAWVQEDVRLPLPGLLDEAMTAVHPLTSAGDPVAVRGAEA
;
A
#
# COMPACT_ATOMS: atom_id res chain seq x y z
N MET A 1 15.54 12.17 -5.61
CA MET A 1 14.89 11.23 -6.55
C MET A 1 15.88 10.11 -6.86
N HIS A 2 15.98 9.13 -5.98
CA HIS A 2 16.54 7.79 -6.25
C HIS A 2 15.35 6.88 -5.95
N GLY A 3 14.85 5.98 -6.79
CA GLY A 3 15.38 5.33 -7.97
C GLY A 3 14.77 3.94 -7.88
N PHE A 4 13.66 3.69 -8.58
CA PHE A 4 12.94 2.39 -8.59
C PHE A 4 13.72 1.33 -9.40
N GLY A 5 15.02 1.54 -9.59
CA GLY A 5 15.84 0.93 -10.65
C GLY A 5 16.77 -0.19 -10.20
N ASP A 6 16.74 -0.61 -8.93
CA ASP A 6 17.51 -1.76 -8.46
C ASP A 6 16.67 -2.59 -7.47
N LEU A 7 15.52 -3.07 -7.95
CA LEU A 7 14.77 -4.13 -7.29
C LEU A 7 15.40 -5.45 -7.74
N GLY A 8 16.26 -6.01 -6.90
CA GLY A 8 16.62 -7.43 -6.98
C GLY A 8 15.34 -8.28 -7.06
N ASP A 9 15.42 -9.35 -7.87
CA ASP A 9 14.31 -10.20 -8.30
C ASP A 9 13.16 -10.33 -7.26
N PRO A 10 12.02 -9.61 -7.43
CA PRO A 10 10.86 -9.79 -6.60
C PRO A 10 10.13 -11.02 -7.14
N GLY A 11 10.58 -12.21 -6.73
CA GLY A 11 10.05 -13.49 -7.17
C GLY A 11 8.56 -13.41 -7.49
N VAL A 12 8.22 -13.73 -8.74
CA VAL A 12 6.89 -13.52 -9.33
C VAL A 12 5.81 -13.85 -8.30
N ARG A 13 5.06 -12.83 -7.88
CA ARG A 13 4.02 -12.98 -6.86
C ARG A 13 2.99 -14.01 -7.35
N PRO A 14 2.48 -14.90 -6.48
CA PRO A 14 1.46 -15.87 -6.87
C PRO A 14 0.26 -15.17 -7.53
N GLU A 15 -0.22 -15.70 -8.66
CA GLU A 15 -1.38 -15.12 -9.35
C GLU A 15 -2.67 -15.26 -8.54
N ASP A 16 -2.75 -16.29 -7.70
CA ASP A 16 -3.88 -16.55 -6.80
C ASP A 16 -3.83 -15.74 -5.50
N GLU A 17 -2.82 -14.88 -5.32
CA GLU A 17 -2.73 -14.02 -4.14
C GLU A 17 -3.84 -12.95 -4.18
N PRO A 18 -4.65 -12.81 -3.10
CA PRO A 18 -5.67 -11.77 -3.03
C PRO A 18 -5.10 -10.39 -3.33
N VAL A 19 -5.75 -9.63 -4.19
CA VAL A 19 -5.28 -8.32 -4.68
C VAL A 19 -4.91 -7.37 -3.53
N TRP A 20 -5.67 -7.39 -2.44
CA TRP A 20 -5.41 -6.58 -1.26
C TRP A 20 -4.10 -6.95 -0.55
N THR A 21 -3.83 -8.25 -0.43
CA THR A 21 -2.58 -8.78 0.11
C THR A 21 -1.40 -8.47 -0.82
N ALA A 22 -1.58 -8.63 -2.14
CA ALA A 22 -0.56 -8.26 -3.11
C ALA A 22 -0.19 -6.77 -3.04
N LEU A 23 -1.18 -5.88 -2.85
CA LEU A 23 -0.96 -4.44 -2.63
C LEU A 23 -0.16 -4.18 -1.36
N ARG A 24 -0.46 -4.88 -0.25
CA ARG A 24 0.32 -4.75 0.99
C ARG A 24 1.80 -5.10 0.78
N HIS A 25 2.07 -6.16 0.03
CA HIS A 25 3.44 -6.55 -0.29
C HIS A 25 4.12 -5.58 -1.25
N ALA A 26 3.39 -4.98 -2.19
CA ALA A 26 3.93 -3.93 -3.06
C ALA A 26 4.35 -2.66 -2.28
N LEU A 27 3.75 -2.41 -1.11
CA LEU A 27 4.13 -1.31 -0.22
C LEU A 27 5.30 -1.67 0.72
N GLU A 28 5.76 -2.92 0.75
CA GLU A 28 6.83 -3.36 1.64
C GLU A 28 8.21 -2.76 1.32
N PRO A 29 8.68 -2.68 0.04
CA PRO A 29 9.96 -2.07 -0.27
C PRO A 29 10.13 -0.61 0.22
N PRO A 30 9.17 0.32 0.00
CA PRO A 30 9.31 1.68 0.53
C PRO A 30 9.21 1.75 2.06
N VAL A 31 8.57 0.79 2.72
CA VAL A 31 8.56 0.69 4.20
C VAL A 31 9.90 0.16 4.72
N ARG A 32 10.47 -0.86 4.06
CA ARG A 32 11.77 -1.45 4.40
C ARG A 32 12.92 -0.47 4.21
N GLU A 33 12.87 0.35 3.17
CA GLU A 33 13.89 1.38 2.94
C GLU A 33 13.90 2.42 4.07
N GLN A 34 12.72 2.82 4.55
CA GLN A 34 12.62 3.73 5.72
C GLN A 34 13.16 3.12 7.02
N ALA A 35 13.12 1.78 7.15
CA ALA A 35 13.68 1.09 8.31
C ALA A 35 15.23 1.05 8.32
N LYS A 36 15.91 1.32 7.19
CA LYS A 36 17.38 1.32 7.11
C LYS A 36 18.00 2.58 7.73
N ASP A 37 17.30 3.69 7.70
CA ASP A 37 17.70 4.95 8.34
C ASP A 37 16.46 5.62 8.96
N LEU A 38 16.09 5.12 10.14
CA LEU A 38 14.91 5.56 10.88
C LEU A 38 14.97 7.06 11.22
N GLY A 39 16.17 7.61 11.46
CA GLY A 39 16.36 9.02 11.79
C GLY A 39 16.08 9.94 10.60
N ALA A 40 16.64 9.64 9.43
CA ALA A 40 16.39 10.41 8.21
C ALA A 40 14.95 10.23 7.70
N ALA A 41 14.40 9.02 7.80
CA ALA A 41 13.01 8.73 7.47
C ALA A 41 12.04 9.52 8.36
N LEU A 42 12.33 9.60 9.66
CA LEU A 42 11.54 10.39 10.61
C LEU A 42 11.55 11.88 10.32
N GLN A 43 12.74 12.44 10.12
CA GLN A 43 12.88 13.87 9.84
C GLN A 43 12.13 14.24 8.56
N THR A 44 12.20 13.37 7.55
CA THR A 44 11.43 13.53 6.31
C THR A 44 9.92 13.42 6.56
N ALA A 45 9.48 12.41 7.32
CA ALA A 45 8.06 12.20 7.62
C ALA A 45 7.47 13.36 8.44
N GLN A 46 8.20 13.88 9.43
CA GLN A 46 7.80 15.06 10.20
C GLN A 46 7.64 16.29 9.29
N VAL A 47 8.59 16.57 8.40
CA VAL A 47 8.48 17.68 7.43
C VAL A 47 7.28 17.51 6.49
N VAL A 48 6.95 16.27 6.12
CA VAL A 48 5.80 15.95 5.27
C VAL A 48 4.48 16.17 5.99
N VAL A 49 4.37 15.70 7.24
CA VAL A 49 3.14 15.80 8.05
C VAL A 49 2.87 17.23 8.49
N GLN A 50 3.91 18.02 8.80
CA GLN A 50 3.78 19.36 9.39
C GLN A 50 3.47 20.47 8.35
N SER A 51 3.64 20.22 7.05
CA SER A 51 3.48 21.26 6.02
C SER A 51 2.39 20.93 4.98
N PRO A 52 1.38 21.80 4.79
CA PRO A 52 0.34 21.62 3.78
C PRO A 52 0.88 21.47 2.34
N SER A 53 1.96 22.17 2.00
CA SER A 53 2.57 22.09 0.66
C SER A 53 3.26 20.75 0.42
N THR A 54 3.80 20.12 1.47
CA THR A 54 4.41 18.80 1.38
C THR A 54 3.35 17.69 1.33
N ARG A 55 2.24 17.84 2.07
CA ARG A 55 1.06 16.95 1.94
C ARG A 55 0.49 16.97 0.52
N ALA A 56 0.38 18.14 -0.09
CA ALA A 56 -0.08 18.26 -1.49
C ALA A 56 0.87 17.52 -2.47
N ARG A 57 2.18 17.64 -2.28
CA ARG A 57 3.18 16.91 -3.07
C ARG A 57 3.10 15.40 -2.86
N LEU A 58 2.83 14.95 -1.63
CA LEU A 58 2.61 13.53 -1.34
C LEU A 58 1.38 12.99 -2.06
N HIS A 59 0.25 13.71 -2.03
CA HIS A 59 -0.95 13.31 -2.75
C HIS A 59 -0.74 13.25 -4.27
N GLU A 60 -0.01 14.19 -4.84
CA GLU A 60 0.36 14.18 -6.26
C GLU A 60 1.26 12.99 -6.61
N ARG A 61 2.22 12.65 -5.74
CA ARG A 61 3.02 11.42 -5.90
C ARG A 61 2.13 10.17 -5.85
N ASN A 62 1.25 10.08 -4.87
CA ASN A 62 0.33 8.96 -4.70
C ASN A 62 -0.64 8.85 -5.89
N ARG A 63 -0.99 9.96 -6.56
CA ARG A 63 -1.77 9.94 -7.80
C ARG A 63 -0.98 9.33 -8.96
N ARG A 64 0.28 9.71 -9.14
CA ARG A 64 1.15 9.10 -10.18
C ARG A 64 1.37 7.60 -9.94
N TRP A 65 1.53 7.20 -8.68
CA TRP A 65 1.63 5.79 -8.32
C TRP A 65 0.35 5.02 -8.64
N ARG A 66 -0.83 5.62 -8.45
CA ARG A 66 -2.11 5.02 -8.88
C ARG A 66 -2.12 4.71 -10.37
N GLU A 67 -1.67 5.65 -11.20
CA GLU A 67 -1.62 5.48 -12.66
C GLU A 67 -0.68 4.33 -13.08
N LEU A 68 0.45 4.15 -12.38
CA LEU A 68 1.39 3.07 -12.64
C LEU A 68 0.89 1.70 -12.20
N LEU A 69 0.15 1.62 -11.09
CA LEU A 69 -0.34 0.36 -10.52
C LEU A 69 -1.65 -0.12 -11.19
N LEU A 70 -2.40 0.79 -11.80
CA LEU A 70 -3.72 0.50 -12.37
C LEU A 70 -3.75 -0.69 -13.35
N PRO A 71 -2.81 -0.83 -14.32
CA PRO A 71 -2.86 -1.93 -15.27
C PRO A 71 -2.72 -3.31 -14.62
N GLU A 72 -1.78 -3.46 -13.69
CA GLU A 72 -1.52 -4.75 -13.02
C GLU A 72 -2.65 -5.12 -12.07
N VAL A 73 -3.19 -4.15 -11.32
CA VAL A 73 -4.32 -4.41 -10.42
C VAL A 73 -5.58 -4.75 -11.22
N THR A 74 -5.82 -4.08 -12.35
CA THR A 74 -6.95 -4.40 -13.25
C THR A 74 -6.82 -5.82 -13.80
N ARG A 75 -5.61 -6.24 -14.22
CA ARG A 75 -5.34 -7.60 -14.71
C ARG A 75 -5.68 -8.68 -13.67
N ARG A 76 -5.42 -8.42 -12.39
CA ARG A 76 -5.69 -9.37 -11.30
C ARG A 76 -7.17 -9.43 -10.92
N ILE A 77 -7.89 -8.32 -11.01
CA ILE A 77 -9.32 -8.25 -10.67
C ILE A 77 -10.20 -8.81 -11.79
N THR A 78 -9.83 -8.52 -13.05
CA THR A 78 -10.65 -8.87 -14.21
C THR A 78 -9.82 -9.72 -15.17
N SER A 79 -10.29 -10.92 -15.50
CA SER A 79 -9.72 -11.77 -16.54
C SER A 79 -9.93 -11.24 -17.98
N ALA A 80 -10.65 -10.11 -18.12
CA ALA A 80 -10.96 -9.43 -19.37
C ALA A 80 -10.60 -7.94 -19.31
N THR A 81 -9.59 -7.53 -20.06
CA THR A 81 -9.23 -6.12 -20.24
C THR A 81 -10.29 -5.44 -21.12
N THR A 82 -11.28 -4.78 -20.52
CA THR A 82 -12.34 -4.07 -21.27
C THR A 82 -11.89 -2.70 -21.80
N GLY A 83 -10.60 -2.35 -21.66
CA GLY A 83 -10.03 -1.08 -22.14
C GLY A 83 -10.55 0.17 -21.42
N ARG A 84 -11.42 0.00 -20.41
CA ARG A 84 -11.96 1.07 -19.56
C ARG A 84 -11.22 1.08 -18.21
N PRO A 85 -10.99 2.25 -17.59
CA PRO A 85 -10.53 2.32 -16.20
C PRO A 85 -11.49 1.54 -15.31
N ASP A 86 -10.98 0.54 -14.60
CA ASP A 86 -11.75 -0.23 -13.63
C ASP A 86 -11.86 0.58 -12.32
N PRO A 87 -13.07 1.05 -11.93
CA PRO A 87 -13.26 1.79 -10.69
C PRO A 87 -12.86 0.97 -9.45
N ALA A 88 -13.00 -0.36 -9.49
CA ALA A 88 -12.63 -1.23 -8.38
C ALA A 88 -11.10 -1.27 -8.19
N ALA A 89 -10.35 -1.42 -9.29
CA ALA A 89 -8.88 -1.34 -9.27
C ALA A 89 -8.40 0.02 -8.73
N SER A 90 -9.00 1.11 -9.21
CA SER A 90 -8.66 2.45 -8.76
C SER A 90 -8.93 2.66 -7.26
N ALA A 91 -10.09 2.20 -6.78
CA ALA A 91 -10.48 2.28 -5.38
C ALA A 91 -9.52 1.49 -4.47
N LEU A 92 -9.16 0.27 -4.85
CA LEU A 92 -8.22 -0.56 -4.09
C LEU A 92 -6.85 0.10 -3.95
N ILE A 93 -6.29 0.64 -5.05
CA ILE A 93 -4.99 1.31 -4.98
C ILE A 93 -5.07 2.58 -4.13
N ALA A 94 -6.12 3.38 -4.31
CA ALA A 94 -6.32 4.60 -3.53
C ALA A 94 -6.42 4.29 -2.03
N SER A 95 -7.20 3.28 -1.66
CA SER A 95 -7.33 2.85 -0.26
C SER A 95 -6.01 2.37 0.33
N ALA A 96 -5.23 1.55 -0.40
CA ALA A 96 -3.93 1.07 0.08
C ALA A 96 -2.94 2.23 0.34
N LEU A 97 -2.91 3.23 -0.56
CA LEU A 97 -2.06 4.41 -0.39
C LEU A 97 -2.53 5.29 0.78
N SER A 98 -3.83 5.44 1.00
CA SER A 98 -4.38 6.14 2.16
C SER A 98 -4.07 5.42 3.47
N CYS A 99 -4.01 4.08 3.47
CA CYS A 99 -3.56 3.32 4.64
C CYS A 99 -2.08 3.62 4.96
N LEU A 100 -1.23 3.72 3.95
CA LEU A 100 0.17 4.12 4.14
C LEU A 100 0.29 5.55 4.67
N ASP A 101 -0.47 6.50 4.12
CA ASP A 101 -0.46 7.88 4.59
C ASP A 101 -0.87 7.94 6.08
N ALA A 102 -1.94 7.23 6.48
CA ALA A 102 -2.38 7.15 7.88
C ALA A 102 -1.35 6.49 8.80
N ALA A 103 -0.70 5.42 8.35
CA ALA A 103 0.35 4.74 9.11
C ALA A 103 1.57 5.66 9.35
N VAL A 104 1.95 6.47 8.35
CA VAL A 104 3.04 7.46 8.49
C VAL A 104 2.64 8.58 9.45
N GLU A 105 1.40 9.07 9.40
CA GLU A 105 0.90 10.07 10.34
C GLU A 105 0.95 9.54 11.79
N ALA A 106 0.43 8.33 12.03
CA ALA A 106 0.48 7.68 13.35
C ALA A 106 1.93 7.45 13.83
N TRP A 107 2.81 7.00 12.92
CA TRP A 107 4.21 6.78 13.23
C TRP A 107 4.93 8.05 13.71
N VAL A 108 4.62 9.19 13.09
CA VAL A 108 5.13 10.51 13.50
C VAL A 108 4.56 10.96 14.84
N GLN A 109 3.26 10.76 15.09
CA GLN A 109 2.61 11.15 16.36
C GLN A 109 3.12 10.32 17.56
N GLU A 110 3.43 9.05 17.33
CA GLU A 110 3.90 8.13 18.37
C GLU A 110 5.41 8.21 18.63
N ASP A 111 6.14 9.13 17.99
CA ASP A 111 7.60 9.27 18.06
C ASP A 111 8.34 7.94 17.81
N VAL A 112 7.85 7.16 16.83
CA VAL A 112 8.47 5.88 16.39
C VAL A 112 8.51 4.78 17.44
N ARG A 113 7.70 4.91 18.49
CA ARG A 113 7.53 3.83 19.47
C ARG A 113 6.93 2.56 18.86
N LEU A 114 6.22 2.70 17.75
CA LEU A 114 5.63 1.58 16.99
C LEU A 114 6.32 1.40 15.63
N PRO A 115 6.52 0.15 15.18
CA PRO A 115 7.10 -0.12 13.87
C PRO A 115 6.10 0.24 12.76
N LEU A 116 6.54 1.05 11.78
CA LEU A 116 5.74 1.43 10.60
C LEU A 116 5.10 0.24 9.86
N PRO A 117 5.76 -0.92 9.67
CA PRO A 117 5.11 -2.10 9.12
C PRO A 117 3.83 -2.53 9.86
N GLY A 118 3.86 -2.50 11.21
CA GLY A 118 2.72 -2.89 12.03
C GLY A 118 1.57 -1.90 11.93
N LEU A 119 1.87 -0.60 11.91
CA LEU A 119 0.87 0.45 11.69
C LEU A 119 0.22 0.35 10.31
N LEU A 120 1.00 -0.03 9.28
CA LEU A 120 0.47 -0.27 7.94
C LEU A 120 -0.45 -1.51 7.92
N ASP A 121 -0.05 -2.60 8.58
CA ASP A 121 -0.87 -3.82 8.69
C ASP A 121 -2.20 -3.53 9.41
N GLU A 122 -2.16 -2.75 10.49
CA GLU A 122 -3.32 -2.29 11.24
C GLU A 122 -4.28 -1.46 10.34
N ALA A 123 -3.74 -0.44 9.67
CA ALA A 123 -4.53 0.43 8.79
C ALA A 123 -5.17 -0.34 7.62
N MET A 124 -4.42 -1.25 6.98
CA MET A 124 -4.95 -2.05 5.87
C MET A 124 -5.98 -3.06 6.33
N THR A 125 -5.78 -3.70 7.49
CA THR A 125 -6.73 -4.66 8.07
C THR A 125 -8.06 -3.99 8.44
N ALA A 126 -8.04 -2.72 8.85
CA ALA A 126 -9.25 -1.95 9.15
C ALA A 126 -10.14 -1.72 7.91
N VAL A 127 -9.56 -1.68 6.71
CA VAL A 127 -10.31 -1.57 5.45
C VAL A 127 -10.78 -2.94 4.97
N HIS A 128 -9.88 -3.93 4.95
CA HIS A 128 -10.17 -5.30 4.55
C HIS A 128 -9.12 -6.27 5.13
N PRO A 129 -9.48 -7.49 5.56
CA PRO A 129 -8.52 -8.47 6.05
C PRO A 129 -7.37 -8.74 5.07
N LEU A 130 -6.15 -8.84 5.60
CA LEU A 130 -4.98 -9.31 4.87
C LEU A 130 -4.93 -10.85 4.93
N THR A 131 -5.43 -11.51 3.90
CA THR A 131 -5.46 -12.98 3.82
C THR A 131 -4.15 -13.49 3.21
N SER A 132 -3.49 -14.47 3.84
CA SER A 132 -2.34 -15.15 3.21
C SER A 132 -2.83 -16.17 2.18
N ALA A 133 -2.07 -16.41 1.11
CA ALA A 133 -2.33 -17.50 0.18
C ALA A 133 -2.24 -18.84 0.94
N GLY A 134 -3.39 -19.32 1.44
CA GLY A 134 -3.47 -20.49 2.32
C GLY A 134 -4.62 -20.46 3.32
N ASP A 135 -5.23 -19.30 3.60
CA ASP A 135 -6.44 -19.23 4.42
C ASP A 135 -7.67 -19.55 3.56
N PRO A 136 -8.34 -20.70 3.74
CA PRO A 136 -9.62 -20.92 3.10
C PRO A 136 -10.56 -19.84 3.62
N VAL A 137 -11.05 -19.01 2.70
CA VAL A 137 -12.14 -18.05 2.95
C VAL A 137 -13.15 -18.73 3.85
N ALA A 138 -13.26 -18.24 5.09
CA ALA A 138 -14.35 -18.58 5.96
C ALA A 138 -15.62 -18.13 5.23
N VAL A 139 -16.29 -19.07 4.57
CA VAL A 139 -17.63 -18.94 4.04
C VAL A 139 -18.51 -18.61 5.24
N ARG A 140 -18.64 -17.32 5.54
CA ARG A 140 -19.66 -16.83 6.46
C ARG A 140 -20.98 -16.98 5.75
N GLY A 141 -21.83 -17.80 6.36
CA GLY A 141 -23.08 -18.27 5.80
C GLY A 141 -24.04 -17.16 5.40
N ALA A 142 -24.82 -17.50 4.38
CA ALA A 142 -26.19 -17.08 4.25
C ALA A 142 -27.02 -18.37 4.19
N GLU A 143 -27.36 -18.90 5.37
CA GLU A 143 -28.62 -19.62 5.53
C GLU A 143 -29.73 -18.56 5.57
N ALA A 144 -30.67 -18.68 4.63
CA ALA A 144 -32.10 -18.47 4.83
C ALA A 144 -32.85 -19.11 3.66
#